data_AF-A0A349XW09-F1
#
_entry.id   AF-A0A349XW09-F1
#
_cell.length_a   1.000
_cell.length_b   1.000
_cell.length_c   1.000
_cell.angle_alpha   90.00
_cell.angle_beta   90.00
_cell.angle_gamma   90.00
#
_symmetry.space_group_name_H-M   'P 1'
#
loop_
_entity.id
_entity.type
_entity.pdbx_description
1 polymer ?
#
loop_
_entity_poly.entity_id
_entity_poly.type
_entity_poly.pdbx_seq_one_letter_code
_entity_poly.pdbx_strand_id
1 'polypeptide(L)'
;MATLTIEELAATLQPAQAIAGLDLGTKTIGLAMSDLSRRFATPRPVIKRVKFTLDAEVLLAFAEKEKVAAFIIGLPMNMDGSAGPRVQATRAFVRTMGEKTALPF
;
A
#
# COMPACT_ATOMS: atom_id res chain seq x y z
N MET A 1 2.75 -14.51 3.89
CA MET A 1 3.65 -13.89 2.88
C MET A 1 2.90 -12.75 2.20
N ALA A 2 2.69 -11.64 2.92
CA ALA A 2 1.93 -10.49 2.40
C ALA A 2 2.83 -9.32 1.97
N THR A 3 4.12 -9.39 2.26
CA THR A 3 5.09 -8.34 1.95
C THR A 3 6.05 -8.85 0.90
N LEU A 4 6.20 -8.10 -0.19
CA LEU A 4 7.14 -8.41 -1.27
C LEU A 4 8.11 -7.25 -1.45
N THR A 5 9.33 -7.54 -1.90
CA THR A 5 10.19 -6.51 -2.50
C THR A 5 9.61 -6.05 -3.83
N ILE A 6 10.03 -4.89 -4.31
CA ILE A 6 9.50 -4.34 -5.58
C ILE A 6 9.92 -5.23 -6.76
N GLU A 7 11.08 -5.86 -6.68
CA GLU A 7 11.61 -6.82 -7.65
C GLU A 7 10.78 -8.09 -7.68
N GLU A 8 10.45 -8.67 -6.51
CA GLU A 8 9.58 -9.85 -6.40
C GLU A 8 8.18 -9.55 -6.93
N LEU A 9 7.60 -8.40 -6.55
CA LEU A 9 6.30 -7.98 -7.04
C LEU A 9 6.30 -7.86 -8.58
N ALA A 10 7.32 -7.21 -9.14
CA ALA A 10 7.44 -7.05 -10.59
C ALA A 10 7.46 -8.39 -11.35
N ALA A 11 8.06 -9.43 -10.77
CA ALA A 11 8.09 -10.77 -11.37
C ALA A 11 6.72 -11.49 -11.33
N THR A 12 5.82 -11.12 -10.42
CA THR A 12 4.50 -11.75 -10.25
C THR A 12 3.37 -11.06 -11.01
N LEU A 13 3.53 -9.77 -11.33
CA LEU A 13 2.48 -8.97 -11.96
C LEU A 13 2.23 -9.39 -13.41
N GLN A 14 0.96 -9.60 -13.74
CA GLN A 14 0.52 -9.83 -15.11
C GLN A 14 0.49 -8.53 -15.92
N PRO A 15 0.49 -8.61 -17.26
CA PRO A 15 0.23 -7.47 -18.13
C PRO A 15 -1.10 -6.79 -17.77
N ALA A 16 -1.14 -5.46 -17.88
CA ALA A 16 -2.33 -4.65 -17.61
C ALA A 16 -2.92 -4.80 -16.19
N GLN A 17 -2.12 -5.19 -15.19
CA GLN A 17 -2.48 -5.07 -13.78
C GLN A 17 -2.02 -3.74 -13.21
N ALA A 18 -2.96 -2.99 -12.62
CA ALA A 18 -2.70 -1.74 -11.93
C ALA A 18 -2.32 -1.98 -10.47
N ILE A 19 -1.47 -1.11 -9.94
CA ILE A 19 -0.99 -1.14 -8.55
C ILE A 19 -1.30 0.19 -7.87
N ALA A 20 -1.38 0.18 -6.55
CA ALA A 20 -1.74 1.35 -5.76
C ALA A 20 -0.61 1.77 -4.82
N GLY A 21 -0.22 3.04 -4.84
CA GLY A 21 0.70 3.62 -3.86
C GLY A 21 -0.04 4.06 -2.59
N LEU A 22 0.54 3.74 -1.43
CA LEU A 22 0.06 4.14 -0.10
C LEU A 22 1.04 5.09 0.57
N ASP A 23 0.52 6.22 1.03
CA ASP A 23 1.23 7.11 1.95
C ASP A 23 0.55 7.08 3.34
N LEU A 24 1.19 6.41 4.29
CA LEU A 24 0.67 6.28 5.66
C LEU A 24 1.01 7.51 6.49
N GLY A 25 0.04 8.41 6.60
CA GLY A 25 0.02 9.49 7.59
C GLY A 25 -0.59 9.04 8.91
N THR A 26 -0.46 9.88 9.94
CA THR A 26 -1.10 9.66 11.25
C THR A 26 -2.60 9.96 11.24
N LYS A 27 -3.05 10.87 10.36
CA LYS A 27 -4.46 11.30 10.25
C LYS A 27 -5.14 10.84 8.96
N THR A 28 -4.37 10.59 7.91
CA THR A 28 -4.88 10.24 6.58
C THR A 28 -4.01 9.17 5.94
N ILE A 29 -4.59 8.41 5.02
CA ILE A 29 -3.86 7.54 4.10
C ILE A 29 -4.02 8.14 2.70
N GLY A 30 -2.89 8.55 2.11
CA GLY A 30 -2.84 8.98 0.72
C GLY A 30 -2.92 7.76 -0.21
N LEU A 31 -3.66 7.90 -1.30
CA LEU A 31 -3.82 6.88 -2.32
C LEU A 31 -3.42 7.42 -3.69
N ALA A 32 -2.70 6.63 -4.45
CA ALA A 32 -2.44 6.86 -5.87
C ALA A 32 -2.59 5.54 -6.64
N MET A 33 -3.13 5.60 -7.86
CA MET A 33 -3.25 4.44 -8.74
C MET A 33 -2.31 4.57 -9.91
N SER A 34 -1.64 3.48 -10.27
CA SER A 34 -0.94 3.40 -11.54
C SER A 34 -1.95 3.31 -12.70
N ASP A 35 -1.52 3.73 -13.89
CA ASP A 35 -2.15 3.28 -15.12
C ASP A 35 -1.81 1.79 -15.39
N LEU A 36 -2.46 1.18 -16.39
CA LEU A 36 -2.25 -0.24 -16.74
C LEU A 36 -0.84 -0.52 -17.26
N SER A 37 -0.15 0.49 -17.81
CA SER A 37 1.26 0.35 -18.23
C SER A 37 2.25 0.55 -17.07
N ARG A 38 1.75 0.95 -15.88
CA ARG A 38 2.53 1.24 -14.68
C ARG A 38 3.62 2.30 -14.90
N ARG A 39 3.32 3.32 -15.71
CA ARG A 39 4.22 4.44 -16.03
C ARG A 39 3.82 5.76 -15.37
N PHE A 40 2.53 5.93 -15.10
CA PHE A 40 1.98 7.13 -14.49
C PHE A 40 1.22 6.78 -13.22
N ALA A 41 1.30 7.65 -12.22
CA ALA A 41 0.52 7.56 -10.99
C ALA A 41 -0.48 8.71 -10.94
N THR A 42 -1.76 8.40 -10.78
CA THR A 42 -2.83 9.38 -10.61
C THR A 42 -3.30 9.39 -9.16
N PRO A 43 -3.38 10.55 -8.49
CA PRO A 43 -3.89 10.60 -7.13
C PRO A 43 -5.35 10.13 -7.05
N ARG A 44 -5.71 9.62 -5.87
CA ARG A 44 -7.06 9.22 -5.51
C ARG A 44 -7.48 9.90 -4.21
N PRO A 45 -8.78 9.94 -3.88
CA PRO A 45 -9.24 10.52 -2.63
C PRO A 45 -8.53 9.90 -1.42
N VAL A 46 -8.17 10.74 -0.46
CA VAL A 46 -7.51 10.29 0.77
C VAL A 46 -8.50 9.60 1.70
N ILE A 47 -8.04 8.57 2.41
CA ILE A 47 -8.81 7.95 3.50
C ILE A 47 -8.51 8.73 4.78
N LYS A 48 -9.55 9.21 5.48
CA LYS A 48 -9.40 9.78 6.83
C LYS A 48 -9.33 8.63 7.84
N ARG A 49 -8.25 8.59 8.62
CA ARG A 49 -8.03 7.52 9.60
C ARG A 49 -8.92 7.72 10.81
N VAL A 50 -9.57 6.65 11.24
CA VAL A 50 -10.42 6.63 12.44
C VAL A 50 -10.08 5.46 13.35
N LYS A 51 -10.12 4.24 12.81
CA LYS A 51 -9.78 3.00 13.51
C LYS A 51 -9.27 2.03 12.46
N PHE A 52 -8.23 1.27 12.78
CA PHE A 52 -7.58 0.37 11.83
C PHE A 52 -8.57 -0.54 11.07
N THR A 53 -9.54 -1.15 11.76
CA THR A 53 -10.52 -2.04 11.11
C THR A 53 -11.35 -1.33 10.05
N LEU A 54 -11.86 -0.13 10.36
CA LEU A 54 -12.65 0.68 9.42
C LEU A 54 -11.77 1.21 8.28
N ASP A 55 -10.56 1.66 8.60
CA ASP A 55 -9.59 2.14 7.61
C ASP A 55 -9.25 1.01 6.61
N ALA A 56 -9.07 -0.22 7.10
CA ALA A 56 -8.78 -1.40 6.31
C ALA A 56 -9.97 -1.80 5.42
N GLU A 57 -11.19 -1.78 5.93
CA GLU A 57 -12.41 -2.05 5.14
C GLU A 57 -12.54 -1.06 3.97
N VAL A 58 -12.34 0.23 4.22
CA VAL A 58 -12.37 1.26 3.17
C VAL A 58 -11.26 1.04 2.15
N LEU A 59 -10.06 0.70 2.59
CA LEU A 59 -8.92 0.43 1.71
C LEU A 59 -9.15 -0.81 0.83
N LEU A 60 -9.71 -1.88 1.39
CA LEU A 60 -10.01 -3.10 0.64
C LEU A 60 -11.18 -2.92 -0.34
N ALA A 61 -12.21 -2.17 0.05
CA ALA A 61 -13.29 -1.80 -0.86
C ALA A 61 -12.78 -0.96 -2.04
N PHE A 62 -11.83 -0.04 -1.78
CA PHE A 62 -11.12 0.68 -2.83
C PHE A 62 -10.31 -0.27 -3.73
N ALA A 63 -9.59 -1.23 -3.13
CA ALA A 63 -8.79 -2.22 -3.85
C ALA A 63 -9.64 -3.04 -4.83
N GLU A 64 -10.78 -3.53 -4.37
CA GLU A 64 -11.72 -4.31 -5.16
C GLU A 64 -12.31 -3.46 -6.31
N LYS A 65 -12.78 -2.24 -6.00
CA LYS A 65 -13.38 -1.34 -6.97
C LYS A 65 -12.42 -0.97 -8.11
N GLU A 66 -11.18 -0.61 -7.77
CA GLU A 66 -10.17 -0.17 -8.75
C GLU A 66 -9.35 -1.35 -9.32
N LYS A 67 -9.65 -2.59 -8.91
CA LYS A 67 -8.95 -3.82 -9.32
C LYS A 67 -7.44 -3.74 -9.06
N VAL A 68 -7.08 -3.32 -7.86
CA VAL A 68 -5.69 -3.21 -7.40
C VAL A 68 -5.08 -4.61 -7.31
N ALA A 69 -3.96 -4.83 -8.00
CA ALA A 69 -3.24 -6.10 -7.95
C ALA A 69 -2.27 -6.17 -6.76
N ALA A 70 -1.71 -5.04 -6.34
CA ALA A 70 -0.85 -4.93 -5.17
C ALA A 70 -0.81 -3.49 -4.66
N PHE A 71 -0.51 -3.34 -3.37
CA PHE A 71 -0.18 -2.07 -2.77
C PHE A 71 1.35 -1.88 -2.74
N ILE A 72 1.82 -0.65 -2.96
CA ILE A 72 3.20 -0.24 -2.76
C ILE A 72 3.22 0.73 -1.60
N ILE A 73 4.07 0.47 -0.63
CA ILE A 73 4.26 1.34 0.52
C ILE A 73 5.74 1.70 0.71
N GLY A 74 6.01 3.00 0.87
CA GLY A 74 7.35 3.48 1.17
C GLY A 74 7.79 3.06 2.57
N LEU A 75 9.08 2.72 2.72
CA LEU A 75 9.71 2.47 4.01
C LEU A 75 10.48 3.73 4.46
N PRO A 76 9.95 4.51 5.41
CA PRO A 76 10.51 5.83 5.75
C PRO A 76 11.73 5.68 6.69
N MET A 77 12.87 5.30 6.12
CA MET A 77 14.15 5.22 6.83
C MET A 77 14.59 6.61 7.31
N ASN A 78 15.38 6.66 8.38
CA ASN A 78 16.03 7.89 8.81
C ASN A 78 17.11 8.30 7.79
N MET A 79 17.57 9.56 7.87
CA MET A 79 18.59 10.08 6.93
C MET A 79 19.94 9.35 7.02
N ASP A 80 20.25 8.74 8.16
CA ASP A 80 21.44 7.90 8.37
C ASP A 80 21.23 6.44 7.95
N GLY A 81 20.06 6.11 7.37
CA GLY A 81 19.69 4.75 6.97
C GLY A 81 19.20 3.86 8.11
N SER A 82 19.10 4.36 9.35
CA SER A 82 18.57 3.58 10.47
C SER A 82 17.04 3.48 10.44
N ALA A 83 16.49 2.44 11.08
CA ALA A 83 15.04 2.25 11.19
C ALA A 83 14.48 3.05 12.39
N GLY A 84 13.61 4.02 12.12
CA GLY A 84 12.89 4.78 13.14
C GLY A 84 11.51 4.22 13.49
N PRO A 85 10.76 4.89 14.39
CA PRO A 85 9.39 4.51 14.77
C PRO A 85 8.42 4.43 13.57
N ARG A 86 8.62 5.27 12.55
CA ARG A 86 7.79 5.26 11.34
C ARG A 86 7.96 3.97 10.53
N VAL A 87 9.18 3.42 10.46
CA VAL A 87 9.44 2.12 9.82
C VAL A 87 8.68 1.00 10.54
N GLN A 88 8.71 1.00 11.87
CA GLN A 88 8.00 0.02 12.68
C GLN A 88 6.48 0.13 12.49
N ALA A 89 5.93 1.35 12.47
CA ALA A 89 4.52 1.59 12.24
C ALA A 89 4.07 1.09 10.85
N THR A 90 4.85 1.36 9.80
CA THR A 90 4.59 0.85 8.44
C THR A 90 4.60 -0.68 8.41
N ARG A 91 5.61 -1.31 8.99
CA ARG A 91 5.69 -2.79 9.05
C ARG A 91 4.54 -3.41 9.84
N ALA A 92 4.17 -2.81 10.97
CA ALA A 92 3.04 -3.26 11.76
C ALA A 92 1.72 -3.14 10.99
N PHE A 93 1.50 -2.04 10.28
CA PHE A 93 0.33 -1.86 9.41
C PHE A 93 0.24 -2.96 8.35
N VAL A 94 1.32 -3.19 7.59
CA VAL A 94 1.36 -4.21 6.54
C VAL A 94 1.14 -5.62 7.11
N ARG A 95 1.75 -5.94 8.26
CA ARG A 95 1.56 -7.23 8.93
C ARG A 95 0.09 -7.47 9.24
N THR A 96 -0.57 -6.51 9.88
CA THR A 96 -1.99 -6.63 10.25
C THR A 96 -2.90 -6.63 9.02
N MET A 97 -2.54 -5.93 7.94
CA MET A 97 -3.28 -6.02 6.67
C MET A 97 -3.14 -7.39 6.02
N GLY A 98 -1.98 -8.03 6.11
CA GLY A 98 -1.75 -9.39 5.58
C GLY A 98 -2.60 -10.47 6.24
N GLU A 99 -3.19 -10.20 7.40
CA GLU A 99 -4.17 -11.09 8.05
C GLU A 99 -5.59 -10.92 7.47
N LYS A 100 -5.83 -9.85 6.69
CA LYS A 100 -7.15 -9.45 6.16
C LYS A 100 -7.29 -9.63 4.66
N THR A 101 -6.19 -9.76 3.92
CA THR A 101 -6.21 -9.87 2.47
C THR A 101 -5.03 -10.70 1.96
N ALA A 102 -5.23 -11.31 0.78
CA ALA A 102 -4.17 -11.97 0.02
C ALA A 102 -3.41 -10.99 -0.89
N LEU A 103 -3.86 -9.74 -1.01
CA LEU A 103 -3.17 -8.72 -1.80
C LEU A 103 -1.76 -8.46 -1.24
N PRO A 104 -0.73 -8.46 -2.09
CA PRO A 104 0.62 -8.07 -1.67
C PRO A 104 0.73 -6.58 -1.31
N PHE A 105 1.66 -6.28 -0.40
CA PHE A 105 2.08 -4.97 0.05
C PHE A 105 3.60 -4.78 -0.09
#